data_AF-A0A1F9YKH2-F1
#
_entry.id   AF-A0A1F9YKH2-F1
#
_cell.length_a   1.000
_cell.length_b   1.000
_cell.length_c   1.000
_cell.angle_alpha   90.00
_cell.angle_beta   90.00
_cell.angle_gamma   90.00
#
_symmetry.space_group_name_H-M   'P 1'
#
loop_
_entity.id
_entity.type
_entity.pdbx_description
1 polymer ?
#
loop_
_entity_poly.entity_id
_entity_poly.type
_entity_poly.pdbx_seq_one_letter_code
_entity_poly.pdbx_strand_id
1 'polypeptide(L)'
;MEERLFFVGLAMGAFAWLSKRFSAEGSLDTAVKTGLWHGLFCGLSAFSAVWVIMMSLDSRARFVGPAAWAVSVTELYPSLAAGAVAAALGFWRGRSKGEAADGRRYFLGEDLEWAETVFSAVLLASVLMYFVVQAFKIPSGSMRVTLLEGDHLFVNKFIYGLRVPFTGKRVLALREVQRGDIIVFRFPVDDPRELHCGSIQYGKDFIKRVVALGGDTVQVRGGLVLVNGKPVPDDTYSQYVDGPKREAEAVRGREFTPEQYQKYWETHGLDRALEFSPPVSGPRDF
;
A
#
# COMPACT_ATOMS: atom_id res chain seq x y z
N MET A 1 4.39 -0.64 -4.21
CA MET A 1 4.54 0.04 -5.52
C MET A 1 4.84 1.52 -5.34
N GLU A 2 4.06 2.24 -4.51
CA GLU A 2 4.22 3.69 -4.26
C GLU A 2 5.62 4.12 -3.83
N GLU A 3 6.17 3.49 -2.78
CA GLU A 3 7.53 3.82 -2.29
C GLU A 3 8.61 3.60 -3.35
N ARG A 4 8.41 2.67 -4.30
CA ARG A 4 9.41 2.36 -5.32
C ARG A 4 9.37 3.34 -6.49
N LEU A 5 8.18 3.82 -6.89
CA LEU A 5 8.04 4.88 -7.91
C LEU A 5 8.61 6.22 -7.42
N PHE A 6 8.53 6.49 -6.12
CA PHE A 6 9.14 7.67 -5.51
C PHE A 6 10.64 7.77 -5.79
N PHE A 7 11.38 6.65 -5.72
CA PHE A 7 12.82 6.64 -6.02
C PHE A 7 13.13 6.92 -7.50
N VAL A 8 12.27 6.47 -8.43
CA VAL A 8 12.40 6.83 -9.86
C VAL A 8 12.27 8.33 -10.04
N GLY A 9 11.27 8.94 -9.40
CA GLY A 9 11.09 10.40 -9.39
C GLY A 9 12.33 11.10 -8.83
N LEU A 10 12.82 10.71 -7.66
CA LEU A 10 14.02 11.30 -7.06
C LEU A 10 15.26 11.19 -7.96
N ALA A 11 15.47 10.04 -8.60
CA ALA A 11 16.60 9.85 -9.51
C ALA A 11 16.51 10.77 -10.73
N MET A 12 15.33 10.90 -11.35
CA MET A 12 15.09 11.81 -12.47
C MET A 12 15.21 13.27 -12.07
N GLY A 13 14.70 13.64 -10.89
CA GLY A 13 14.84 14.99 -10.34
C GLY A 13 16.30 15.36 -10.05
N ALA A 14 17.06 14.44 -9.47
CA ALA A 14 18.50 14.60 -9.23
C ALA A 14 19.27 14.72 -10.55
N PHE A 15 18.95 13.89 -11.55
CA PHE A 15 19.52 13.99 -12.89
C PHE A 15 19.22 15.35 -13.53
N ALA A 16 17.97 15.81 -13.51
CA ALA A 16 17.57 17.11 -14.06
C ALA A 16 18.31 18.27 -13.37
N TRP A 17 18.38 18.23 -12.04
CA TRP A 17 19.10 19.23 -11.25
C TRP A 17 20.60 19.27 -11.56
N LEU A 18 21.26 18.11 -11.60
CA LEU A 18 22.68 18.00 -11.97
C LEU A 18 22.92 18.42 -13.41
N SER A 19 22.03 18.07 -14.34
CA SER A 19 22.12 18.46 -15.75
C SER A 19 22.16 19.97 -15.91
N LYS A 20 21.27 20.69 -15.20
CA LYS A 20 21.27 22.16 -15.18
C LYS A 20 22.58 22.71 -14.60
N ARG A 21 23.03 22.15 -13.47
CA ARG A 21 24.26 22.58 -12.78
C ARG A 21 25.49 22.42 -13.67
N PHE A 22 25.69 21.23 -14.25
CA PHE A 22 26.83 20.91 -15.09
C PHE A 22 26.80 21.63 -16.43
N SER A 23 25.62 21.86 -17.00
CA SER A 23 25.47 22.67 -18.22
C SER A 23 25.84 24.13 -17.96
N ALA A 24 25.44 24.70 -16.82
CA ALA A 24 25.79 26.07 -16.44
C ALA A 24 27.30 26.25 -16.19
N GLU A 25 27.99 25.22 -15.70
CA GLU A 25 29.45 25.23 -15.51
C GLU A 25 30.24 24.97 -16.80
N GLY A 26 29.57 24.66 -17.92
CA GLY A 26 30.24 24.21 -19.14
C GLY A 26 30.92 22.84 -18.98
N SER A 27 30.57 22.07 -17.94
CA SER A 27 31.20 20.77 -17.66
C SER A 27 30.87 19.72 -18.71
N LEU A 28 29.76 19.86 -19.46
CA LEU A 28 29.29 18.92 -20.50
C LEU A 28 29.65 19.36 -21.94
N ASP A 29 30.74 20.09 -22.09
CA ASP A 29 31.20 20.74 -23.33
C ASP A 29 31.81 19.80 -24.39
N THR A 30 32.28 18.63 -23.97
CA THR A 30 32.95 17.66 -24.86
C THR A 30 32.02 16.51 -25.24
N ALA A 31 32.18 15.99 -26.47
CA ALA A 31 31.41 14.86 -26.99
C ALA A 31 31.43 13.63 -26.06
N VAL A 32 32.56 13.38 -25.39
CA VAL A 32 32.71 12.27 -24.44
C VAL A 32 31.85 12.47 -23.21
N LYS A 33 31.89 13.66 -22.61
CA LYS A 33 31.10 13.97 -21.40
C LYS A 33 29.61 14.03 -21.70
N THR A 34 29.22 14.64 -22.83
CA THR A 34 27.83 14.60 -23.29
C THR A 34 27.36 13.17 -23.55
N GLY A 35 28.19 12.37 -24.21
CA GLY A 35 27.91 10.95 -24.40
C GLY A 35 27.72 10.21 -23.08
N LEU A 36 28.61 10.41 -22.09
CA LEU A 36 28.49 9.77 -20.78
C LEU A 36 27.20 10.18 -20.06
N TRP A 37 26.85 11.46 -20.15
CA TRP A 37 25.65 12.00 -19.51
C TRP A 37 24.36 11.50 -20.17
N HIS A 38 24.31 11.49 -21.49
CA HIS A 38 23.18 10.92 -22.25
C HIS A 38 23.07 9.40 -22.04
N GLY A 39 24.20 8.69 -21.99
CA GLY A 39 24.25 7.27 -21.62
C GLY A 39 23.67 7.03 -20.23
N LEU A 40 24.02 7.86 -19.24
CA LEU A 40 23.44 7.78 -17.89
C LEU A 40 21.91 7.97 -17.93
N PHE A 41 21.42 8.96 -18.66
CA PHE A 41 19.98 9.19 -18.83
C PHE A 41 19.27 7.97 -19.44
N CYS A 42 19.75 7.47 -20.58
CA CYS A 42 19.19 6.28 -21.23
C CYS A 42 19.22 5.07 -20.31
N GLY A 43 20.31 4.87 -19.57
CA GLY A 43 20.45 3.77 -18.62
C GLY A 43 19.45 3.84 -17.48
N LEU A 44 19.34 5.00 -16.82
CA LEU A 44 18.37 5.23 -15.74
C LEU A 44 16.93 5.07 -16.23
N SER A 45 16.62 5.57 -17.43
CA SER A 45 15.29 5.48 -18.02
C SER A 45 14.89 4.04 -18.35
N ALA A 46 15.77 3.29 -19.02
CA ALA A 46 15.51 1.89 -19.37
C ALA A 46 15.44 0.98 -18.14
N PHE A 47 16.34 1.20 -17.17
CA PHE A 47 16.28 0.53 -15.88
C PHE A 47 14.94 0.76 -15.20
N SER A 48 14.52 2.03 -15.08
CA SER A 48 13.26 2.39 -14.40
C SER A 48 12.04 1.80 -15.11
N ALA A 49 12.00 1.87 -16.44
CA ALA A 49 10.90 1.32 -17.23
C ALA A 49 10.77 -0.20 -17.06
N VAL A 50 11.87 -0.95 -17.22
CA VAL A 50 11.87 -2.40 -17.06
C VAL A 50 11.54 -2.78 -15.61
N TRP A 51 12.07 -2.04 -14.64
CA TRP A 51 11.77 -2.29 -13.23
C TRP A 51 10.28 -2.16 -12.94
N VAL A 52 9.63 -1.09 -13.41
CA VAL A 52 8.19 -0.87 -13.23
C VAL A 52 7.37 -1.98 -13.90
N ILE A 53 7.77 -2.45 -15.08
CA ILE A 53 7.13 -3.59 -15.77
C ILE A 53 7.29 -4.86 -14.94
N MET A 54 8.51 -5.17 -14.49
CA MET A 54 8.78 -6.37 -13.67
C MET A 54 7.98 -6.36 -12.38
N MET A 55 7.92 -5.22 -11.68
CA MET A 55 7.08 -5.05 -10.50
C MET A 55 5.59 -5.29 -10.79
N SER A 56 5.11 -4.82 -11.94
CA SER A 56 3.71 -5.00 -12.34
C SER A 56 3.39 -6.46 -12.64
N LEU A 57 4.35 -7.22 -13.16
CA LEU A 57 4.23 -8.66 -13.40
C LEU A 57 4.33 -9.45 -12.09
N ASP A 58 5.30 -9.14 -11.22
CA ASP A 58 5.49 -9.86 -9.94
C ASP A 58 4.32 -9.60 -8.98
N SER A 59 3.72 -8.40 -9.00
CA SER A 59 2.49 -8.08 -8.27
C SER A 59 1.28 -8.94 -8.68
N ARG A 60 1.30 -9.53 -9.89
CA ARG A 60 0.28 -10.51 -10.33
C ARG A 60 0.61 -11.93 -9.88
N ALA A 61 1.88 -12.23 -9.62
CA ALA A 61 2.38 -13.58 -9.33
C ALA A 61 2.56 -13.87 -7.82
N ARG A 62 2.86 -12.86 -6.99
CA ARG A 62 3.08 -13.03 -5.55
C ARG A 62 1.94 -12.45 -4.73
N PHE A 63 1.06 -13.34 -4.25
CA PHE A 63 0.22 -13.05 -3.10
C PHE A 63 1.09 -12.93 -1.84
N VAL A 64 1.13 -11.72 -1.28
CA VAL A 64 1.48 -11.31 0.10
C VAL A 64 2.33 -12.30 0.93
N GLY A 65 3.63 -12.38 0.65
CA GLY A 65 4.62 -13.04 1.51
C GLY A 65 5.44 -12.04 2.34
N PRO A 66 6.08 -12.46 3.46
CA PRO A 66 6.88 -11.58 4.34
C PRO A 66 8.08 -10.91 3.68
N ALA A 67 8.51 -11.42 2.51
CA ALA A 67 9.63 -10.91 1.71
C ALA A 67 9.19 -9.95 0.57
N ALA A 68 7.92 -9.52 0.52
CA ALA A 68 7.41 -8.66 -0.56
C ALA A 68 8.10 -7.28 -0.67
N TRP A 69 8.78 -6.84 0.40
CA TRP A 69 9.56 -5.61 0.40
C TRP A 69 10.97 -5.78 -0.21
N ALA A 70 11.52 -7.00 -0.22
CA ALA A 70 12.85 -7.26 -0.75
C ALA A 70 12.86 -7.10 -2.27
N VAL A 71 13.85 -6.39 -2.79
CA VAL A 71 14.12 -6.33 -4.23
C VAL A 71 14.45 -7.74 -4.68
N SER A 72 13.63 -8.31 -5.57
CA SER A 72 13.89 -9.67 -6.05
C SER A 72 15.00 -9.63 -7.10
N VAL A 73 15.91 -10.60 -7.08
CA VAL A 73 16.93 -10.75 -8.14
C VAL A 73 16.28 -10.84 -9.52
N THR A 74 15.08 -11.41 -9.60
CA THR A 74 14.27 -11.50 -10.83
C THR A 74 13.74 -10.16 -11.31
N GLU A 75 13.58 -9.16 -10.43
CA GLU A 75 13.22 -7.78 -10.80
C GLU A 75 14.49 -6.98 -11.17
N LEU A 76 15.55 -7.15 -10.38
CA LEU A 76 16.77 -6.37 -10.46
C LEU A 76 17.62 -6.70 -11.69
N TYR A 77 17.84 -7.99 -11.98
CA TYR A 77 18.70 -8.42 -13.08
C TYR A 77 18.24 -7.91 -14.46
N PRO A 78 16.98 -8.13 -14.90
CA PRO A 78 16.54 -7.63 -16.20
C PRO A 78 16.58 -6.10 -16.28
N SER A 79 16.28 -5.41 -15.17
CA SER A 79 16.34 -3.95 -15.10
C SER A 79 17.77 -3.43 -15.25
N LEU A 80 18.74 -4.03 -14.56
CA LEU A 80 20.16 -3.71 -14.69
C LEU A 80 20.69 -4.02 -16.09
N ALA A 81 20.33 -5.17 -16.66
CA ALA A 81 20.74 -5.54 -18.01
C ALA A 81 20.22 -4.54 -19.05
N ALA A 82 18.93 -4.20 -19.00
CA ALA A 82 18.33 -3.21 -19.88
C ALA A 82 18.97 -1.83 -19.70
N GLY A 83 19.20 -1.41 -18.45
CA GLY A 83 19.88 -0.15 -18.14
C GLY A 83 21.31 -0.10 -18.69
N ALA A 84 22.10 -1.17 -18.52
CA ALA A 84 23.47 -1.23 -19.03
C ALA A 84 23.53 -1.17 -20.56
N VAL A 85 22.65 -1.92 -21.24
CA VAL A 85 22.56 -1.91 -22.71
C VAL A 85 22.16 -0.53 -23.22
N ALA A 86 21.11 0.07 -22.63
CA ALA A 86 20.66 1.40 -23.00
C ALA A 86 21.72 2.47 -22.73
N ALA A 87 22.48 2.35 -21.63
CA ALA A 87 23.56 3.26 -21.31
C ALA A 87 24.70 3.18 -22.31
N ALA A 88 25.11 1.98 -22.73
CA ALA A 88 26.16 1.79 -23.72
C ALA A 88 25.74 2.35 -25.10
N LEU A 89 24.51 2.04 -25.54
CA LEU A 89 23.95 2.54 -26.79
C LEU A 89 23.76 4.06 -26.77
N GLY A 90 23.22 4.60 -25.68
CA GLY A 90 23.07 6.03 -25.45
C GLY A 90 24.42 6.73 -25.44
N PHE A 91 25.42 6.20 -24.74
CA PHE A 91 26.77 6.72 -24.75
C PHE A 91 27.35 6.80 -26.16
N TRP A 92 27.27 5.71 -26.92
CA TRP A 92 27.81 5.65 -28.28
C TRP A 92 27.10 6.64 -29.21
N ARG A 93 25.76 6.75 -29.11
CA ARG A 93 24.95 7.70 -29.89
C ARG A 93 25.24 9.15 -29.50
N GLY A 94 25.31 9.45 -28.21
CA GLY A 94 25.60 10.79 -27.68
C GLY A 94 27.03 11.23 -27.99
N ARG A 95 28.01 10.31 -27.97
CA ARG A 95 29.39 10.59 -28.36
C ARG A 95 29.52 10.85 -29.86
N SER A 96 28.98 9.97 -30.70
CA SER A 96 29.11 10.08 -32.16
C SER A 96 28.45 11.34 -32.73
N LYS A 97 27.27 11.69 -32.23
CA LYS A 97 26.54 12.89 -32.67
C LYS A 97 26.88 14.16 -31.87
N GLY A 98 27.55 14.00 -30.73
CA GLY A 98 27.97 15.09 -29.85
C GLY A 98 29.27 15.79 -30.28
N GLU A 99 29.86 15.45 -31.42
CA GLU A 99 30.99 16.19 -31.98
C GLU A 99 30.59 17.63 -32.36
N ALA A 100 29.39 17.78 -32.94
CA ALA A 100 28.79 19.08 -33.21
C ALA A 100 28.17 19.70 -31.95
N ALA A 101 28.33 21.02 -31.78
CA ALA A 101 27.75 21.76 -30.65
C ALA A 101 26.22 21.68 -30.62
N ASP A 102 25.57 21.74 -31.78
CA ASP A 102 24.12 21.63 -31.90
C ASP A 102 23.63 20.24 -31.49
N GLY A 103 24.37 19.20 -31.86
CA GLY A 103 24.10 17.82 -31.44
C GLY A 103 24.16 17.67 -29.92
N ARG A 104 25.15 18.29 -29.26
CA ARG A 104 25.23 18.27 -27.78
C ARG A 104 24.04 18.97 -27.12
N ARG A 105 23.67 20.16 -27.62
CA ARG A 105 22.52 20.93 -27.11
C ARG A 105 21.21 20.17 -27.27
N TYR A 106 21.03 19.50 -28.40
CA TYR A 106 19.86 18.68 -28.68
C TYR A 106 19.68 17.58 -27.62
N PHE A 107 20.70 16.73 -27.38
CA PHE A 107 20.59 15.65 -26.40
C PHE A 107 20.42 16.14 -24.98
N LEU A 108 21.21 17.14 -24.55
CA LEU A 108 21.10 17.66 -23.19
C LEU A 108 19.75 18.34 -22.93
N GLY A 109 19.17 19.00 -23.94
CA GLY A 109 17.83 19.56 -23.87
C GLY A 109 16.76 18.48 -23.78
N GLU A 110 16.79 17.51 -24.69
CA GLU A 110 15.84 16.39 -24.73
C GLU A 110 15.87 15.59 -23.41
N ASP A 111 17.06 15.20 -22.94
CA ASP A 111 17.21 14.45 -21.68
C ASP A 111 16.66 15.23 -20.49
N LEU A 112 16.87 16.55 -20.45
CA LEU A 112 16.38 17.42 -19.38
C LEU A 112 14.86 17.53 -19.41
N GLU A 113 14.26 17.77 -20.59
CA GLU A 113 12.80 17.88 -20.74
C GLU A 113 12.10 16.59 -20.29
N TRP A 114 12.61 15.43 -20.69
CA TRP A 114 12.06 14.15 -20.26
C TRP A 114 12.25 13.91 -18.76
N ALA A 115 13.44 14.18 -18.22
CA ALA A 115 13.70 14.00 -16.79
C ALA A 115 12.80 14.89 -15.92
N GLU A 116 12.59 16.16 -16.31
CA GLU A 116 11.67 17.07 -15.64
C GLU A 116 10.23 16.59 -15.73
N THR A 117 9.79 16.16 -16.93
CA THR A 117 8.44 15.64 -17.14
C THR A 117 8.16 14.44 -16.24
N VAL A 118 9.08 13.47 -16.19
CA VAL A 118 8.94 12.28 -15.34
C VAL A 118 8.96 12.67 -13.86
N PHE A 119 9.89 13.53 -13.45
CA PHE A 119 9.97 14.01 -12.06
C PHE A 119 8.66 14.69 -11.62
N SER A 120 8.15 15.64 -12.41
CA SER A 120 6.91 16.36 -12.11
C SER A 120 5.69 15.42 -12.08
N ALA A 121 5.60 14.47 -13.02
CA ALA A 121 4.52 13.49 -13.04
C ALA A 121 4.55 12.58 -11.80
N VAL A 122 5.72 12.05 -11.42
CA VAL A 122 5.87 11.20 -10.23
C VAL A 122 5.63 11.99 -8.95
N LEU A 123 6.09 13.24 -8.87
CA LEU A 123 5.86 14.11 -7.72
C LEU A 123 4.37 14.38 -7.54
N LEU A 124 3.67 14.77 -8.60
CA LEU A 124 2.23 15.00 -8.58
C LEU A 124 1.47 13.73 -8.19
N ALA A 125 1.80 12.60 -8.81
CA ALA A 125 1.19 11.31 -8.48
C ALA A 125 1.45 10.93 -7.02
N SER A 126 2.66 11.18 -6.50
CA SER A 126 3.03 10.89 -5.12
C SER A 126 2.24 11.74 -4.13
N VAL A 127 2.08 13.04 -4.39
CA VAL A 127 1.24 13.93 -3.58
C VAL A 127 -0.21 13.46 -3.59
N LEU A 128 -0.76 13.15 -4.77
CA LEU A 128 -2.13 12.70 -4.92
C LEU A 128 -2.38 11.34 -4.22
N MET A 129 -1.45 10.39 -4.37
CA MET A 129 -1.56 9.05 -3.78
C MET A 129 -1.35 9.05 -2.25
N TYR A 130 -0.48 9.93 -1.77
CA TYR A 130 -0.23 10.06 -0.35
C TYR A 130 -1.43 10.70 0.38
N PHE A 131 -1.98 11.78 -0.16
CA PHE A 131 -2.97 12.60 0.54
C PHE A 131 -4.43 12.34 0.15
N VAL A 132 -4.72 11.98 -1.11
CA VAL A 132 -6.08 12.04 -1.65
C VAL A 132 -6.68 10.65 -1.86
N VAL A 133 -6.02 9.82 -2.68
CA VAL A 133 -6.55 8.53 -3.12
C VAL A 133 -5.51 7.44 -2.93
N GLN A 134 -5.91 6.23 -2.55
CA GLN A 134 -5.02 5.07 -2.62
C GLN A 134 -5.72 3.91 -3.30
N ALA A 135 -4.98 3.23 -4.19
CA ALA A 135 -5.47 2.02 -4.84
C ALA A 135 -5.22 0.80 -3.95
N PHE A 136 -6.25 0.01 -3.70
CA PHE A 136 -6.17 -1.27 -2.99
C PHE A 136 -6.71 -2.41 -3.86
N LYS A 137 -6.19 -3.60 -3.64
CA LYS A 137 -6.73 -4.85 -4.18
C LYS A 137 -7.20 -5.72 -3.03
N ILE A 138 -8.43 -6.24 -3.10
CA ILE A 138 -9.01 -7.06 -2.04
C ILE A 138 -8.40 -8.47 -2.04
N PRO A 139 -7.70 -8.89 -0.97
CA PRO A 139 -7.02 -10.19 -0.93
C PRO A 139 -7.88 -11.30 -0.29
N SER A 140 -8.95 -10.94 0.43
CA SER A 140 -9.73 -11.90 1.22
C SER A 140 -11.22 -11.64 1.15
N GLY A 141 -12.00 -12.71 1.31
CA GLY A 141 -13.44 -12.69 1.19
C GLY A 141 -14.23 -12.30 2.43
N SER A 142 -13.57 -11.70 3.43
CA SER A 142 -14.26 -11.31 4.68
C SER A 142 -15.37 -10.26 4.47
N MET A 143 -15.39 -9.63 3.30
CA MET A 143 -16.39 -8.66 2.87
C MET A 143 -17.14 -9.13 1.61
N ARG A 144 -17.13 -10.44 1.26
CA ARG A 144 -17.62 -11.01 -0.03
C ARG A 144 -18.98 -10.49 -0.51
N VAL A 145 -19.90 -10.19 0.40
CA VAL A 145 -21.25 -9.70 0.04
C VAL A 145 -21.22 -8.29 -0.54
N THR A 146 -20.18 -7.52 -0.23
CA THR A 146 -19.99 -6.15 -0.70
C THR A 146 -18.77 -6.02 -1.63
N LEU A 147 -17.69 -6.74 -1.33
CA LEU A 147 -16.39 -6.65 -1.99
C LEU A 147 -15.85 -8.06 -2.23
N LEU A 148 -15.65 -8.40 -3.51
CA LEU A 148 -15.17 -9.71 -3.93
C LEU A 148 -13.63 -9.76 -3.95
N GLU A 149 -13.07 -10.95 -3.80
CA GLU A 149 -11.64 -11.14 -3.94
C GLU A 149 -11.16 -10.77 -5.35
N GLY A 150 -10.10 -9.96 -5.41
CA GLY A 150 -9.56 -9.45 -6.67
C GLY A 150 -10.11 -8.09 -7.09
N ASP A 151 -11.14 -7.56 -6.43
CA ASP A 151 -11.66 -6.22 -6.67
C ASP A 151 -10.58 -5.16 -6.46
N HIS A 152 -10.59 -4.14 -7.33
CA HIS A 152 -9.70 -2.98 -7.24
C HIS A 152 -10.51 -1.78 -6.76
N LEU A 153 -10.04 -1.16 -5.69
CA LEU A 153 -10.75 -0.07 -5.01
C LEU A 153 -9.88 1.18 -4.97
N PHE A 154 -10.50 2.33 -5.22
CA PHE A 154 -9.92 3.61 -4.88
C PHE A 154 -10.46 4.06 -3.53
N VAL A 155 -9.59 4.16 -2.55
CA VAL A 155 -9.91 4.61 -1.20
C VAL A 155 -9.66 6.10 -1.10
N ASN A 156 -10.68 6.85 -0.73
CA ASN A 156 -10.57 8.28 -0.47
C ASN A 156 -10.02 8.51 0.95
N LYS A 157 -8.78 8.98 1.06
CA LYS A 157 -8.13 9.33 2.33
C LYS A 157 -8.54 10.71 2.82
N PHE A 158 -8.82 11.62 1.89
CA PHE A 158 -9.04 13.03 2.17
C PHE A 158 -10.28 13.28 3.04
N ILE A 159 -11.35 12.52 2.85
CA ILE A 159 -12.62 12.73 3.55
C ILE A 159 -12.51 12.67 5.08
N TYR A 160 -11.63 11.83 5.62
CA TYR A 160 -11.43 11.65 7.07
C TYR A 160 -10.19 12.38 7.60
N GLY A 161 -9.66 13.33 6.81
CA GLY A 161 -8.53 14.16 7.17
C GLY A 161 -7.19 13.67 6.61
N LEU A 162 -6.34 14.64 6.30
CA LEU A 162 -4.99 14.44 5.82
C LEU A 162 -4.10 13.98 6.96
N ARG A 163 -3.41 12.86 6.77
CA ARG A 163 -2.39 12.39 7.72
C ARG A 163 -1.17 13.28 7.63
N VAL A 164 -0.75 13.84 8.76
CA VAL A 164 0.49 14.62 8.84
C VAL A 164 1.66 13.64 8.87
N PRO A 165 2.65 13.76 7.95
CA PRO A 165 3.81 12.89 7.90
C PRO A 165 4.53 12.79 9.26
N PHE A 166 5.04 11.60 9.58
CA PHE A 166 5.77 11.32 10.84
C PHE A 166 4.97 11.54 12.13
N THR A 167 3.66 11.76 12.02
CA THR A 167 2.78 11.89 13.19
C THR A 167 1.58 10.93 13.08
N GLY A 168 0.89 10.72 14.20
CA GLY A 168 -0.41 10.04 14.24
C GLY A 168 -1.60 10.98 14.00
N LYS A 169 -1.36 12.27 13.75
CA LYS A 169 -2.41 13.28 13.70
C LYS A 169 -3.01 13.38 12.29
N ARG A 170 -4.32 13.58 12.25
CA ARG A 170 -5.07 13.95 11.04
C ARG A 170 -5.51 15.40 11.15
N VAL A 171 -5.42 16.15 10.05
CA VAL A 171 -5.87 17.54 9.95
C VAL A 171 -6.87 17.67 8.82
N LEU A 172 -7.67 18.73 8.84
CA LEU A 172 -8.62 19.04 7.75
C LEU A 172 -9.59 17.89 7.45
N ALA A 173 -10.15 17.26 8.50
CA ALA A 173 -11.21 16.27 8.31
C ALA A 173 -12.47 16.96 7.82
N LEU A 174 -12.95 16.59 6.63
CA LEU A 174 -14.20 17.10 6.07
C LEU A 174 -15.42 16.47 6.73
N ARG A 175 -15.25 15.24 7.22
CA ARG A 175 -16.31 14.38 7.72
C ARG A 175 -15.77 13.45 8.79
N GLU A 176 -16.58 13.22 9.82
CA GLU A 176 -16.32 12.17 10.81
C GLU A 176 -16.76 10.80 10.29
N VAL A 177 -16.19 9.75 10.88
CA VAL A 177 -16.58 8.36 10.56
C VAL A 177 -18.01 8.12 11.03
N GLN A 178 -18.82 7.55 10.15
CA GLN A 178 -20.23 7.26 10.40
C GLN A 178 -20.49 5.75 10.36
N ARG A 179 -21.56 5.32 11.02
CA ARG A 179 -22.04 3.94 10.92
C ARG A 179 -22.41 3.62 9.48
N GLY A 180 -22.06 2.43 9.03
CA GLY A 180 -22.25 1.96 7.66
C GLY A 180 -21.07 2.25 6.73
N ASP A 181 -20.17 3.18 7.08
CA ASP A 181 -18.96 3.45 6.30
C ASP A 181 -18.13 2.18 6.14
N ILE A 182 -17.55 1.99 4.95
CA ILE A 182 -16.51 0.99 4.72
C ILE A 182 -15.18 1.71 4.76
N ILE A 183 -14.36 1.38 5.75
CA ILE A 183 -13.10 2.07 6.01
C ILE A 183 -11.92 1.11 5.89
N VAL A 184 -10.80 1.67 5.48
CA VAL A 184 -9.49 1.03 5.58
C VAL A 184 -8.76 1.60 6.78
N PHE A 185 -8.24 0.72 7.63
CA PHE A 185 -7.47 1.09 8.81
C PHE A 185 -6.34 0.09 9.03
N ARG A 186 -5.28 0.56 9.69
CA ARG A 186 -4.20 -0.33 10.11
C ARG A 186 -4.64 -1.13 11.32
N PHE A 187 -4.40 -2.44 11.31
CA PHE A 187 -4.77 -3.31 12.43
C PHE A 187 -4.19 -2.76 13.74
N PRO A 188 -5.02 -2.58 14.80
CA PRO A 188 -4.62 -1.88 16.01
C PRO A 188 -3.82 -2.80 16.95
N VAL A 189 -2.56 -3.04 16.62
CA VAL A 189 -1.65 -3.83 17.44
C VAL A 189 -0.33 -3.08 17.63
N ASP A 190 0.11 -3.02 18.88
CA ASP A 190 1.34 -2.32 19.26
C ASP A 190 2.56 -3.24 19.22
N ASP A 191 2.43 -4.50 19.63
CA ASP A 191 3.52 -5.50 19.61
C ASP A 191 3.58 -6.21 18.24
N PRO A 192 4.68 -6.09 17.49
CA PRO A 192 4.86 -6.80 16.22
C PRO A 192 4.83 -8.33 16.30
N ARG A 193 4.97 -8.90 17.49
CA ARG A 193 5.04 -10.36 17.72
C ARG A 193 3.70 -10.95 18.16
N GLU A 194 2.72 -10.11 18.48
CA GLU A 194 1.43 -10.57 18.94
C GLU A 194 0.66 -11.29 17.82
N LEU A 195 0.12 -12.46 18.16
CA LEU A 195 -0.66 -13.29 17.26
C LEU A 195 -2.13 -12.96 17.42
N HIS A 196 -2.78 -12.53 16.34
CA HIS A 196 -4.22 -12.36 16.27
C HIS A 196 -4.79 -13.20 15.14
N CYS A 197 -5.90 -13.90 15.40
CA CYS A 197 -6.52 -14.81 14.44
C CYS A 197 -5.52 -15.84 13.88
N GLY A 198 -4.61 -16.35 14.72
CA GLY A 198 -3.63 -17.38 14.35
C GLY A 198 -2.41 -16.90 13.55
N SER A 199 -2.19 -15.59 13.37
CA SER A 199 -1.00 -15.07 12.69
C SER A 199 -0.63 -13.65 13.13
N ILE A 200 0.57 -13.18 12.76
CA ILE A 200 1.01 -11.80 13.03
C ILE A 200 0.22 -10.85 12.13
N GLN A 201 -0.43 -9.83 12.72
CA GLN A 201 -1.22 -8.82 11.99
C GLN A 201 -0.58 -7.43 11.97
N TYR A 202 0.54 -7.24 12.66
CA TYR A 202 1.22 -5.95 12.75
C TYR A 202 1.51 -5.33 11.38
N GLY A 203 1.19 -4.05 11.25
CA GLY A 203 1.45 -3.28 10.04
C GLY A 203 0.50 -3.55 8.87
N LYS A 204 -0.47 -4.46 8.99
CA LYS A 204 -1.42 -4.78 7.91
C LYS A 204 -2.61 -3.83 7.88
N ASP A 205 -3.06 -3.52 6.67
CA ASP A 205 -4.30 -2.78 6.43
C ASP A 205 -5.50 -3.73 6.35
N PHE A 206 -6.59 -3.36 7.00
CA PHE A 206 -7.86 -4.07 7.01
C PHE A 206 -8.96 -3.17 6.45
N ILE A 207 -9.90 -3.79 5.73
CA ILE A 207 -11.12 -3.14 5.25
C ILE A 207 -12.32 -3.76 5.94
N LYS A 208 -13.12 -2.94 6.63
CA LYS A 208 -14.31 -3.37 7.36
C LYS A 208 -15.41 -2.32 7.31
N ARG A 209 -16.65 -2.76 7.57
CA ARG A 209 -17.80 -1.87 7.77
C ARG A 209 -17.88 -1.41 9.22
N VAL A 210 -18.13 -0.12 9.42
CA VAL A 210 -18.34 0.49 10.74
C VAL A 210 -19.75 0.16 11.23
N VAL A 211 -19.85 -0.61 12.31
CA VAL A 211 -21.14 -0.98 12.91
C VAL A 211 -21.54 -0.04 14.06
N ALA A 212 -20.54 0.45 14.81
CA ALA A 212 -20.70 1.29 15.99
C ALA A 212 -19.57 2.33 16.08
N LEU A 213 -19.81 3.39 16.84
CA LEU A 213 -18.91 4.51 17.08
C LEU A 213 -18.58 4.64 18.57
N GLY A 214 -17.66 5.55 18.91
CA GLY A 214 -17.32 5.82 20.31
C GLY A 214 -18.55 6.23 21.12
N GLY A 215 -18.73 5.61 22.28
CA GLY A 215 -19.89 5.81 23.17
C GLY A 215 -21.05 4.83 22.92
N ASP A 216 -21.01 4.05 21.85
CA ASP A 216 -22.02 3.02 21.60
C ASP A 216 -21.77 1.74 22.41
N THR A 217 -22.84 1.08 22.81
CA THR A 217 -22.82 -0.27 23.38
C THR A 217 -23.13 -1.29 22.30
N VAL A 218 -22.20 -2.21 22.01
CA VAL A 218 -22.37 -3.30 21.04
C VAL A 218 -22.55 -4.63 21.77
N GLN A 219 -23.55 -5.40 21.35
CA GLN A 219 -23.84 -6.71 21.94
C GLN A 219 -24.24 -7.70 20.84
N VAL A 220 -23.91 -8.97 21.02
CA VAL A 220 -24.44 -10.04 20.18
C VAL A 220 -25.32 -10.92 21.05
N ARG A 221 -26.61 -11.05 20.72
CA ARG A 221 -27.57 -11.88 21.46
C ARG A 221 -28.33 -12.77 20.49
N GLY A 222 -28.29 -14.09 20.69
CA GLY A 222 -28.98 -15.04 19.82
C GLY A 222 -28.52 -15.01 18.36
N GLY A 223 -27.29 -14.56 18.10
CA GLY A 223 -26.73 -14.36 16.75
C GLY A 223 -27.06 -13.00 16.12
N LEU A 224 -27.87 -12.16 16.77
CA LEU A 224 -28.18 -10.81 16.30
C LEU A 224 -27.21 -9.80 16.90
N VAL A 225 -26.72 -8.88 16.07
CA VAL A 225 -25.93 -7.74 16.54
C VAL A 225 -26.89 -6.63 16.98
N LEU A 226 -26.72 -6.13 18.19
CA LEU A 226 -27.45 -5.00 18.75
C LEU A 226 -26.49 -3.86 19.02
N VAL A 227 -26.91 -2.64 18.69
CA VAL A 227 -26.22 -1.43 19.11
C VAL A 227 -27.16 -0.54 19.89
N ASN A 228 -26.74 -0.14 21.10
CA ASN A 228 -27.54 0.61 22.06
C ASN A 228 -28.90 -0.07 22.33
N GLY A 229 -28.88 -1.41 22.45
CA GLY A 229 -30.07 -2.24 22.68
C GLY A 229 -31.01 -2.41 21.49
N LYS A 230 -30.75 -1.72 20.37
CA LYS A 230 -31.54 -1.86 19.14
C LYS A 230 -30.86 -2.85 18.19
N PRO A 231 -31.58 -3.80 17.59
CA PRO A 231 -30.99 -4.68 16.59
C PRO A 231 -30.47 -3.83 15.43
N VAL A 232 -29.27 -4.13 14.96
CA VAL A 232 -28.79 -3.61 13.67
C VAL A 232 -29.75 -4.13 12.61
N PRO A 233 -30.38 -3.27 11.80
CA PRO A 233 -31.28 -3.72 10.75
C PRO A 233 -30.58 -4.76 9.89
N ASP A 234 -31.30 -5.82 9.50
CA ASP A 234 -30.81 -6.71 8.46
C ASP A 234 -30.66 -5.88 7.18
N ASP A 235 -29.42 -5.52 6.87
CA ASP A 235 -29.09 -4.89 5.61
C ASP A 235 -28.86 -5.98 4.55
N THR A 236 -28.70 -5.58 3.28
CA THR A 236 -28.40 -6.50 2.18
C THR A 236 -27.10 -7.30 2.36
N TYR A 237 -26.30 -6.99 3.39
CA TYR A 237 -24.94 -7.49 3.57
C TYR A 237 -24.76 -8.33 4.85
N SER A 238 -25.75 -8.36 5.74
CA SER A 238 -25.81 -9.25 6.90
C SER A 238 -25.90 -10.72 6.47
N GLN A 239 -25.05 -11.57 7.04
CA GLN A 239 -25.09 -13.02 6.82
C GLN A 239 -25.05 -13.78 8.13
N TYR A 240 -26.00 -14.71 8.30
CA TYR A 240 -26.06 -15.64 9.43
C TYR A 240 -25.60 -17.02 8.97
N VAL A 241 -24.28 -17.17 8.79
CA VAL A 241 -23.66 -18.39 8.25
C VAL A 241 -23.93 -19.62 9.13
N ASP A 242 -24.01 -19.41 10.44
CA ASP A 242 -24.25 -20.46 11.44
C ASP A 242 -25.73 -20.59 11.86
N GLY A 243 -26.62 -19.84 11.20
CA GLY A 243 -28.04 -19.73 11.57
C GLY A 243 -28.30 -18.86 12.82
N PRO A 244 -29.52 -18.32 12.97
CA PRO A 244 -29.91 -17.64 14.19
C PRO A 244 -29.96 -18.67 15.33
N LYS A 245 -29.38 -18.36 16.49
CA LYS A 245 -29.32 -19.17 17.73
C LYS A 245 -28.08 -20.05 17.98
N ARG A 246 -27.01 -20.00 17.19
CA ARG A 246 -25.75 -20.64 17.62
C ARG A 246 -25.15 -19.87 18.80
N GLU A 247 -25.07 -20.50 19.96
CA GLU A 247 -24.25 -20.01 21.06
C GLU A 247 -22.78 -20.19 20.67
N ALA A 248 -21.99 -19.11 20.77
CA ALA A 248 -20.58 -19.17 20.45
C ALA A 248 -19.90 -20.21 21.37
N GLU A 249 -19.23 -21.20 20.79
CA GLU A 249 -18.64 -22.30 21.55
C GLU A 249 -17.69 -21.83 22.66
N ALA A 250 -17.01 -20.70 22.43
CA ALA A 250 -16.09 -20.10 23.37
C ALA A 250 -16.76 -19.63 24.68
N VAL A 251 -18.06 -19.31 24.69
CA VAL A 251 -18.80 -18.85 25.88
C VAL A 251 -19.72 -19.92 26.47
N ARG A 252 -19.79 -21.12 25.87
CA ARG A 252 -20.68 -22.18 26.37
C ARG A 252 -20.32 -22.57 27.80
N GLY A 253 -21.29 -22.42 28.73
CA GLY A 253 -21.10 -22.74 30.14
C GLY A 253 -20.27 -21.72 30.93
N ARG A 254 -19.96 -20.55 30.34
CA ARG A 254 -19.26 -19.44 31.00
C ARG A 254 -20.13 -18.19 30.96
N GLU A 255 -20.56 -17.73 32.13
CA GLU A 255 -21.24 -16.44 32.25
C GLU A 255 -20.25 -15.37 32.71
N PHE A 256 -20.08 -14.34 31.89
CA PHE A 256 -19.38 -13.11 32.27
C PHE A 256 -20.43 -12.03 32.50
N THR A 257 -20.29 -11.25 33.57
CA THR A 257 -21.03 -9.99 33.65
C THR A 257 -20.54 -9.05 32.53
N PRO A 258 -21.36 -8.10 32.06
CA PRO A 258 -20.93 -7.13 31.06
C PRO A 258 -19.63 -6.40 31.43
N GLU A 259 -19.43 -6.09 32.71
CA GLU A 259 -18.24 -5.41 33.23
C GLU A 259 -17.01 -6.32 33.19
N GLN A 260 -17.17 -7.61 33.51
CA GLN A 260 -16.09 -8.59 33.39
C GLN A 260 -15.69 -8.78 31.94
N TYR A 261 -16.66 -8.95 31.04
CA TYR A 261 -16.41 -9.08 29.61
C TYR A 261 -15.68 -7.85 29.07
N GLN A 262 -16.17 -6.65 29.38
CA GLN A 262 -15.55 -5.39 28.95
C GLN A 262 -14.10 -5.29 29.43
N LYS A 263 -13.84 -5.60 30.70
CA LYS A 263 -12.48 -5.61 31.26
C LYS A 263 -11.56 -6.59 30.54
N TYR A 264 -12.01 -7.82 30.27
CA TYR A 264 -11.20 -8.80 29.55
C TYR A 264 -10.96 -8.43 28.09
N TRP A 265 -11.96 -7.84 27.43
CA TRP A 265 -11.84 -7.32 26.08
C TRP A 265 -10.79 -6.20 25.99
N GLU A 266 -10.87 -5.18 26.84
CA GLU A 266 -9.93 -4.05 26.87
C GLU A 266 -8.49 -4.46 27.20
N THR A 267 -8.33 -5.50 28.00
CA THR A 267 -7.01 -6.01 28.43
C THR A 267 -6.45 -7.09 27.51
N HIS A 268 -7.10 -7.39 26.39
CA HIS A 268 -6.74 -8.51 25.50
C HIS A 268 -6.64 -9.85 26.26
N GLY A 269 -7.36 -9.95 27.38
CA GLY A 269 -7.39 -11.13 28.25
C GLY A 269 -8.52 -12.08 27.94
N LEU A 270 -9.42 -11.72 27.01
CA LEU A 270 -10.62 -12.51 26.72
C LEU A 270 -10.27 -13.92 26.24
N ASP A 271 -9.31 -14.08 25.33
CA ASP A 271 -8.88 -15.42 24.86
C ASP A 271 -8.35 -16.31 25.99
N ARG A 272 -7.70 -15.72 27.01
CA ARG A 272 -7.23 -16.44 28.20
C ARG A 272 -8.39 -16.76 29.14
N ALA A 273 -9.29 -15.80 29.35
CA ALA A 273 -10.47 -15.96 30.21
C ALA A 273 -11.48 -16.99 29.64
N LEU A 274 -11.53 -17.13 28.32
CA LEU A 274 -12.33 -18.13 27.63
C LEU A 274 -11.65 -19.51 27.57
N GLU A 275 -10.44 -19.66 28.14
CA GLU A 275 -9.57 -20.85 28.04
C GLU A 275 -9.64 -21.51 26.67
N PHE A 276 -8.76 -21.04 25.79
CA PHE A 276 -8.44 -21.67 24.51
C PHE A 276 -8.42 -23.22 24.62
N SER A 277 -9.53 -23.88 24.31
CA SER A 277 -9.51 -25.27 23.89
C SER A 277 -8.87 -25.25 22.50
N PRO A 278 -7.74 -25.93 22.27
CA PRO A 278 -7.19 -26.03 20.92
C PRO A 278 -8.28 -26.58 19.99
N PRO A 279 -8.27 -26.21 18.70
CA PRO A 279 -9.29 -26.68 17.77
C PRO A 279 -9.34 -28.20 17.85
N VAL A 280 -10.53 -28.74 18.12
CA VAL A 280 -10.77 -30.18 18.00
C VAL A 280 -10.35 -30.56 16.60
N SER A 281 -9.31 -31.38 16.50
CA SER A 281 -8.85 -32.02 15.28
C SER A 281 -9.89 -33.04 14.83
N GLY A 282 -11.04 -32.56 14.38
CA GLY A 282 -12.08 -33.35 13.73
C GLY A 282 -12.18 -32.93 12.26
N PRO A 283 -12.51 -33.85 11.34
CA PRO A 283 -12.72 -33.49 9.94
C PRO A 283 -13.78 -32.41 9.86
N ARG A 284 -13.45 -31.29 9.19
CA ARG A 284 -14.46 -30.34 8.73
C ARG A 284 -15.04 -30.93 7.46
N ASP A 285 -16.16 -31.63 7.58
CA ASP A 285 -16.96 -32.02 6.44
C ASP A 285 -17.52 -30.74 5.79
N PHE A 286 -17.13 -30.52 4.54
CA PHE A 286 -17.59 -29.45 3.67
C PHE A 286 -18.91 -29.81 2.99
#